data_AF-A0A2M4CK39-F1
#
_entry.id   AF-A0A2M4CK39-F1
#
_cell.length_a   1.000
_cell.length_b   1.000
_cell.length_c   1.000
_cell.angle_alpha   90.00
_cell.angle_beta   90.00
_cell.angle_gamma   90.00
#
_symmetry.space_group_name_H-M   'P 1'
#
loop_
_entity.id
_entity.type
_entity.pdbx_description
1 polymer ?
#
loop_
_entity_poly.entity_id
_entity_poly.type
_entity_poly.pdbx_seq_one_letter_code
_entity_poly.pdbx_strand_id
1 'polypeptide(L)'
;MKQFMVHVQPREPSGIMIWTRDSPLIEMFGIELYVGKHNHSQKEPIWDRQLMVNVTSTVDGKFLIHDRDMIVEVGDTIRYRFLVLHKHTVSHSNYRRILVTDHLFFRPRNTKCFSECLVRDQAGYREEAARMKEILENKILQCVGSQGSELLFFPLEGATKLVSDAMHFIKYRLWQVEDLRPVINSVQTAYVAQNGVGVKMRTVIDKLKVLEFGKGKITVVDYDNYMNVEGLGEGEY
;
A
#
# COMPACT_ATOMS: atom_id res chain seq x y z
N MET A 1 17.90 31.59 -24.26
CA MET A 1 17.42 30.36 -23.59
C MET A 1 18.49 29.55 -22.83
N LYS A 2 19.70 30.07 -22.55
CA LYS A 2 20.67 29.43 -21.63
C LYS A 2 20.25 29.49 -20.14
N GLN A 3 19.02 29.90 -19.84
CA GLN A 3 18.64 30.40 -18.52
C GLN A 3 17.99 29.36 -17.60
N PHE A 4 17.44 28.26 -18.15
CA PHE A 4 16.76 27.24 -17.36
C PHE A 4 17.56 25.94 -17.38
N MET A 5 17.94 25.50 -16.18
CA MET A 5 18.54 24.19 -15.95
C MET A 5 17.40 23.21 -15.67
N VAL A 6 17.25 22.21 -16.54
CA VAL A 6 16.30 21.11 -16.38
C VAL A 6 17.07 19.88 -15.95
N HIS A 7 16.59 19.25 -14.88
CA HIS A 7 17.12 18.00 -14.36
C HIS A 7 16.19 16.86 -14.77
N VAL A 8 16.77 15.74 -15.17
CA VAL A 8 16.08 14.50 -15.51
C VAL A 8 16.70 13.41 -14.67
N GLN A 9 15.88 12.70 -13.90
CA GLN A 9 16.35 11.69 -12.96
C GLN A 9 15.41 10.47 -12.97
N PRO A 10 15.84 9.35 -13.59
CA PRO A 10 15.17 8.07 -13.50
C PRO A 10 15.20 7.49 -12.08
N ARG A 11 14.28 6.56 -11.81
CA ARG A 11 14.14 5.84 -10.53
C ARG A 11 14.08 4.34 -10.75
N GLU A 12 14.53 3.60 -9.74
CA GLU A 12 14.39 2.13 -9.66
C GLU A 12 13.22 1.79 -8.73
N PRO A 13 12.40 0.76 -9.03
CA PRO A 13 12.41 -0.06 -10.26
C PRO A 13 11.72 0.60 -11.47
N SER A 14 10.91 1.63 -11.24
CA SER A 14 10.22 2.40 -12.28
C SER A 14 10.09 3.87 -11.87
N GLY A 15 9.92 4.72 -12.88
CA GLY A 15 9.58 6.12 -12.74
C GLY A 15 10.69 7.07 -13.20
N ILE A 16 10.29 8.30 -13.48
CA ILE A 16 11.18 9.40 -13.84
C ILE A 16 10.71 10.70 -13.19
N MET A 17 11.67 11.51 -12.75
CA MET A 17 11.42 12.86 -12.25
C MET A 17 12.11 13.86 -13.16
N ILE A 18 11.36 14.89 -13.57
CA ILE A 18 11.87 16.01 -14.34
C ILE A 18 11.53 17.29 -13.61
N TRP A 19 12.51 18.15 -13.38
CA TRP A 19 12.25 19.43 -12.72
C TRP A 19 13.15 20.56 -13.17
N THR A 20 12.64 21.76 -12.95
CA THR A 20 13.42 23.00 -12.99
C THR A 20 13.07 23.85 -11.77
N ARG A 21 13.97 24.77 -11.39
CA ARG A 21 13.69 25.71 -10.29
C ARG A 21 12.56 26.65 -10.70
N ASP A 22 11.76 27.05 -9.73
CA ASP A 22 10.78 28.10 -9.96
C ASP A 22 11.45 29.40 -10.40
N SER A 23 10.73 30.15 -11.21
CA SER A 23 11.19 31.41 -11.75
C SER A 23 9.99 32.27 -12.11
N PRO A 24 10.03 33.59 -11.86
CA PRO A 24 9.01 34.52 -12.35
C PRO A 24 8.84 34.49 -13.88
N LEU A 25 9.81 33.92 -14.60
CA LEU A 25 9.81 33.75 -16.04
C LEU A 25 9.16 32.43 -16.50
N ILE A 26 8.51 31.70 -15.59
CA ILE A 26 7.85 30.42 -15.87
C ILE A 26 6.46 30.45 -15.23
N GLU A 27 5.42 30.56 -16.06
CA GLU A 27 4.02 30.41 -15.67
C GLU A 27 3.56 28.94 -15.82
N MET A 28 4.14 28.24 -16.80
CA MET A 28 3.92 26.82 -17.04
C MET A 28 5.22 26.19 -17.50
N PHE A 29 5.50 24.99 -17.01
CA PHE A 29 6.63 24.17 -17.42
C PHE A 29 6.13 22.86 -18.01
N GLY A 30 6.57 22.55 -19.23
CA GLY A 30 6.23 21.32 -19.94
C GLY A 30 7.45 20.53 -20.37
N ILE A 31 7.27 19.23 -20.55
CA ILE A 31 8.29 18.34 -21.08
C ILE A 31 7.72 17.54 -22.26
N GLU A 32 8.54 17.37 -23.28
CA GLU A 32 8.36 16.37 -24.31
C GLU A 32 9.60 15.47 -24.26
N LEU A 33 9.40 14.22 -23.85
CA LEU A 33 10.46 13.26 -23.57
C LEU A 33 10.17 11.93 -24.24
N TYR A 34 11.21 11.33 -24.81
CA TYR A 34 11.22 10.01 -25.41
C TYR A 34 12.35 9.18 -24.81
N VAL A 35 12.08 7.91 -24.51
CA VAL A 35 13.07 6.93 -24.10
C VAL A 35 13.13 5.84 -25.16
N GLY A 36 14.33 5.39 -25.50
CA GLY A 36 14.51 4.35 -26.52
C GLY A 36 15.83 3.61 -26.38
N LYS A 37 15.85 2.37 -26.89
CA LYS A 37 17.03 1.51 -26.88
C LYS A 37 17.80 1.61 -28.19
N HIS A 38 19.13 1.64 -28.08
CA HIS A 38 19.98 1.39 -29.24
C HIS A 38 19.96 -0.10 -29.55
N ASN A 39 19.74 -0.43 -30.82
CA ASN A 39 19.97 -1.77 -31.32
C ASN A 39 21.28 -1.76 -32.11
N HIS A 40 22.08 -2.83 -32.05
CA HIS A 40 23.43 -2.88 -32.66
C HIS A 40 23.44 -2.59 -34.17
N SER A 41 22.28 -2.67 -34.82
CA SER A 41 22.10 -2.48 -36.26
C SER A 41 21.54 -1.12 -36.66
N GLN A 42 21.13 -0.25 -35.72
CA GLN A 42 20.44 1.01 -36.01
C GLN A 42 21.20 2.23 -35.50
N LYS A 43 21.24 3.29 -36.32
CA LYS A 43 21.91 4.56 -36.01
C LYS A 43 21.11 5.42 -35.02
N GLU A 44 19.80 5.22 -34.95
CA GLU A 44 18.90 5.93 -34.04
C GLU A 44 18.18 4.93 -33.13
N PRO A 45 17.90 5.29 -31.87
CA PRO A 45 17.12 4.45 -30.95
C PRO A 45 15.70 4.20 -31.47
N ILE A 46 15.16 3.04 -31.11
CA ILE A 46 13.72 2.79 -31.22
C ILE A 46 13.06 3.47 -30.02
N TRP A 47 12.36 4.57 -30.27
CA TRP A 47 11.65 5.35 -29.25
C TRP A 47 10.32 4.67 -28.93
N ASP A 48 10.27 3.90 -27.85
CA ASP A 48 9.13 3.06 -27.46
C ASP A 48 8.35 3.60 -26.25
N ARG A 49 8.92 4.58 -25.54
CA ARG A 49 8.30 5.22 -24.36
C ARG A 49 8.30 6.73 -24.54
N GLN A 50 7.19 7.37 -24.19
CA GLN A 50 7.02 8.82 -24.34
C GLN A 50 6.31 9.46 -23.15
N LEU A 51 6.67 10.70 -22.84
CA LEU A 51 6.07 11.51 -21.79
C LEU A 51 5.89 12.95 -22.30
N MET A 52 4.62 13.38 -22.40
CA MET A 52 4.22 14.72 -22.84
C MET A 52 3.26 15.33 -21.84
N VAL A 53 3.79 16.12 -20.91
CA VAL A 53 3.02 16.66 -19.78
C VAL A 53 3.51 18.05 -19.41
N ASN A 54 2.63 18.82 -18.78
CA ASN A 54 2.92 20.14 -18.27
C ASN A 54 2.41 20.31 -16.84
N VAL A 55 2.98 21.30 -16.15
CA VAL A 55 2.62 21.69 -14.79
C VAL A 55 2.64 23.21 -14.68
N THR A 56 1.70 23.75 -13.91
CA THR A 56 1.56 25.19 -13.62
C THR A 56 1.81 25.52 -12.16
N SER A 57 1.67 24.53 -11.26
CA SER A 57 1.97 24.65 -9.84
C SER A 57 3.39 24.21 -9.52
N THR A 58 3.99 24.82 -8.50
CA THR A 58 5.29 24.44 -7.98
C THR A 58 5.15 23.60 -6.70
N VAL A 59 6.13 22.74 -6.46
CA VAL A 59 6.30 21.95 -5.23
C VAL A 59 7.71 22.22 -4.72
N ASP A 60 7.84 22.73 -3.50
CA ASP A 60 9.12 23.07 -2.85
C ASP A 60 10.06 23.93 -3.73
N GLY A 61 9.51 24.97 -4.36
CA GLY A 61 10.27 25.88 -5.24
C GLY A 61 10.70 25.25 -6.56
N LYS A 62 10.00 24.20 -7.03
CA LYS A 62 10.29 23.54 -8.31
C LYS A 62 9.03 23.29 -9.09
N PHE A 63 9.11 23.45 -10.41
CA PHE A 63 8.15 22.80 -11.31
C PHE A 63 8.56 21.34 -11.45
N LEU A 64 7.78 20.43 -10.87
CA LEU A 64 8.09 19.01 -10.78
C LEU A 64 7.09 18.20 -11.61
N ILE A 65 7.61 17.46 -12.58
CA ILE A 65 6.89 16.43 -13.33
C ILE A 65 7.41 15.07 -12.84
N HIS A 66 6.50 14.20 -12.43
CA HIS A 66 6.82 12.87 -11.92
C HIS A 66 5.90 11.85 -12.57
N ASP A 67 6.49 10.95 -13.34
CA ASP A 67 5.84 9.76 -13.87
C ASP A 67 6.34 8.55 -13.07
N ARG A 68 5.43 7.75 -12.53
CA ARG A 68 5.77 6.64 -11.60
C ARG A 68 6.03 5.32 -12.32
N ASP A 69 5.55 5.20 -13.54
CA ASP A 69 5.37 3.92 -14.22
C ASP A 69 6.36 3.73 -15.36
N MET A 70 6.97 4.81 -15.87
CA MET A 70 7.97 4.73 -16.92
C MET A 70 9.23 4.01 -16.45
N ILE A 71 9.44 2.81 -16.99
CA ILE A 71 10.65 2.03 -16.79
C ILE A 71 11.74 2.61 -17.69
N VAL A 72 12.90 2.93 -17.11
CA VAL A 72 14.10 3.41 -17.79
C VAL A 72 15.27 2.54 -17.33
N GLU A 73 16.07 2.06 -18.28
CA GLU A 73 17.16 1.09 -18.02
C GLU A 73 18.53 1.67 -18.40
N VAL A 74 19.59 1.13 -17.79
CA VAL A 74 20.97 1.47 -18.18
C VAL A 74 21.19 1.10 -19.65
N GLY A 75 21.75 2.04 -20.43
CA GLY A 75 21.94 1.90 -21.87
C GLY A 75 20.81 2.48 -22.73
N ASP A 76 19.66 2.82 -22.14
CA ASP A 76 18.64 3.61 -22.83
C ASP A 76 19.19 4.99 -23.23
N THR A 77 18.58 5.59 -24.25
CA THR A 77 18.75 7.00 -24.56
C THR A 77 17.47 7.75 -24.23
N ILE A 78 17.61 8.86 -23.50
CA ILE A 78 16.53 9.81 -23.24
C ILE A 78 16.72 11.00 -24.17
N ARG A 79 15.73 11.31 -24.99
CA ARG A 79 15.67 12.54 -25.81
C ARG A 79 14.56 13.42 -25.27
N TYR A 80 14.86 14.65 -24.91
CA TYR A 80 13.85 15.57 -24.38
C TYR A 80 14.02 17.01 -24.85
N ARG A 81 12.93 17.77 -24.85
CA ARG A 81 12.92 19.23 -24.88
C ARG A 81 11.90 19.75 -23.88
N PHE A 82 12.14 20.92 -23.31
CA PHE A 82 11.23 21.54 -22.37
C PHE A 82 10.50 22.72 -23.01
N LEU A 83 9.31 23.01 -22.50
CA LEU A 83 8.46 24.12 -22.89
C LEU A 83 8.25 25.02 -21.66
N VAL A 84 8.26 26.33 -21.88
CA VAL A 84 7.96 27.33 -20.86
C VAL A 84 6.92 28.30 -21.43
N LEU A 85 5.86 28.55 -20.66
CA LEU A 85 4.96 29.67 -20.90
C LEU A 85 5.39 30.87 -20.06
N HIS A 86 5.50 32.04 -20.68
CA HIS A 86 5.71 33.30 -19.98
C HIS A 86 5.05 34.42 -20.76
N LYS A 87 4.22 35.24 -20.11
CA LYS A 87 3.47 36.34 -20.73
C LYS A 87 2.74 35.87 -21.99
N HIS A 88 2.01 34.77 -21.88
CA HIS A 88 1.26 34.13 -22.98
C HIS A 88 2.11 33.67 -24.18
N THR A 89 3.44 33.69 -24.08
CA THR A 89 4.34 33.22 -25.13
C THR A 89 4.92 31.87 -24.75
N VAL A 90 4.71 30.86 -25.61
CA VAL A 90 5.31 29.54 -25.44
C VAL A 90 6.69 29.52 -26.07
N SER A 91 7.66 29.06 -25.29
CA SER A 91 9.06 28.99 -25.62
C SER A 91 9.54 27.55 -25.47
N HIS A 92 10.19 26.99 -26.48
CA HIS A 92 10.71 25.62 -26.42
C HIS A 92 12.24 25.57 -26.49
N SER A 93 12.84 24.62 -25.80
CA SER A 93 14.26 24.34 -25.92
C SER A 93 14.56 23.52 -27.18
N ASN A 94 15.83 23.54 -27.62
CA ASN A 94 16.34 22.49 -28.51
C ASN A 94 16.27 21.12 -27.81
N TYR A 95 16.19 20.05 -28.60
CA TYR A 95 16.30 18.69 -28.07
C TYR A 95 17.67 18.46 -27.47
N ARG A 96 17.67 17.78 -26.32
CA ARG A 96 18.84 17.25 -25.64
C ARG A 96 18.76 15.73 -25.61
N ARG A 97 19.92 15.08 -25.58
CA ARG A 97 20.03 13.62 -25.44
C ARG A 97 20.88 13.29 -24.22
N ILE A 98 20.47 12.28 -23.47
CA ILE A 98 21.19 11.71 -22.33
C ILE A 98 21.29 10.20 -22.57
N LEU A 99 22.50 9.66 -22.52
CA LEU A 99 22.69 8.22 -22.39
C LEU A 99 22.49 7.85 -20.92
N VAL A 100 21.60 6.91 -20.66
CA VAL A 100 21.29 6.46 -19.30
C VAL A 100 22.45 5.62 -18.78
N THR A 101 23.16 6.19 -17.82
CA THR A 101 24.19 5.49 -17.04
C THR A 101 23.67 5.24 -15.63
N ASP A 102 24.30 4.30 -14.94
CA ASP A 102 23.94 3.90 -13.57
C ASP A 102 23.86 5.10 -12.58
N HIS A 103 24.76 6.09 -12.74
CA HIS A 103 24.80 7.27 -11.88
C HIS A 103 23.65 8.27 -12.08
N LEU A 104 22.86 8.12 -13.13
CA LEU A 104 21.72 9.00 -13.40
C LEU A 104 20.53 8.67 -12.49
N PHE A 105 20.45 7.45 -11.97
CA PHE A 105 19.35 7.00 -11.13
C PHE A 105 19.39 7.69 -9.76
N PHE A 106 18.20 8.10 -9.30
CA PHE A 106 18.05 8.58 -7.93
C PHE A 106 18.24 7.41 -6.96
N ARG A 107 19.40 7.34 -6.32
CA ARG A 107 19.67 6.47 -5.18
C ARG A 107 19.92 7.31 -3.95
N PRO A 108 18.95 7.46 -3.04
CA PRO A 108 19.19 8.12 -1.76
C PRO A 108 20.38 7.45 -1.06
N ARG A 109 21.35 8.25 -0.62
CA ARG A 109 22.37 7.74 0.30
C ARG A 109 21.63 7.36 1.60
N ASN A 110 21.83 6.13 2.07
CA ASN A 110 21.13 5.51 3.21
C ASN A 110 19.71 4.99 2.95
N THR A 111 19.22 4.84 1.72
CA THR A 111 18.13 3.89 1.49
C THR A 111 18.70 2.49 1.36
N LYS A 112 18.59 1.69 2.43
CA LYS A 112 18.64 0.24 2.31
C LYS A 112 17.56 -0.14 1.29
N CYS A 113 17.97 -0.70 0.17
CA CYS A 113 17.04 -1.26 -0.81
C CYS A 113 16.39 -2.48 -0.14
N PHE A 114 15.11 -2.40 0.23
CA PHE A 114 14.40 -3.47 0.94
C PHE A 114 14.19 -4.73 0.07
N SER A 115 14.64 -4.76 -1.18
CA SER A 115 14.68 -5.99 -1.97
C SER A 115 15.65 -7.04 -1.40
N GLU A 116 16.71 -6.62 -0.69
CA GLU A 116 17.59 -7.52 0.07
C GLU A 116 17.03 -7.88 1.46
N CYS A 117 15.95 -7.23 1.89
CA CYS A 117 15.33 -7.45 3.20
C CYS A 117 14.37 -8.64 3.26
N LEU A 118 14.10 -9.31 2.13
CA LEU A 118 13.17 -10.45 2.11
C LEU A 118 13.74 -11.74 2.72
N VAL A 119 15.06 -11.83 2.96
CA VAL A 119 15.69 -13.13 3.30
C VAL A 119 16.46 -13.13 4.62
N ARG A 120 17.00 -12.00 5.10
CA ARG A 120 18.04 -12.03 6.15
C ARG A 120 17.68 -11.52 7.55
N ASP A 121 16.54 -10.87 7.75
CA ASP A 121 16.22 -10.30 9.09
C ASP A 121 14.78 -10.56 9.56
N GLN A 122 14.31 -11.80 9.34
CA GLN A 122 12.96 -12.22 9.71
C GLN A 122 12.68 -12.09 11.22
N ALA A 123 13.73 -12.07 12.06
CA ALA A 123 13.62 -11.89 13.51
C ALA A 123 13.37 -10.42 13.88
N GLY A 124 14.13 -9.46 13.33
CA GLY A 124 13.92 -8.03 13.58
C GLY A 124 12.55 -7.55 13.11
N TYR A 125 12.07 -8.03 11.96
CA TYR A 125 10.72 -7.70 11.47
C TYR A 125 9.60 -8.29 12.34
N ARG A 126 9.79 -9.50 12.89
CA ARG A 126 8.82 -10.09 13.82
C ARG A 126 8.74 -9.29 15.11
N GLU A 127 9.87 -8.77 15.59
CA GLU A 127 9.93 -7.93 16.78
C GLU A 127 9.27 -6.56 16.54
N GLU A 128 9.55 -5.91 15.41
CA GLU A 128 8.91 -4.64 15.06
C GLU A 128 7.40 -4.80 14.82
N ALA A 129 6.98 -5.85 14.09
CA ALA A 129 5.58 -6.15 13.89
C ALA A 129 4.86 -6.49 15.20
N ALA A 130 5.53 -7.22 16.11
CA ALA A 130 5.00 -7.50 17.45
C ALA A 130 4.84 -6.21 18.27
N ARG A 131 5.85 -5.32 18.24
CA ARG A 131 5.79 -4.01 18.92
C ARG A 131 4.69 -3.13 18.34
N MET A 132 4.51 -3.13 17.02
CA MET A 132 3.45 -2.38 16.36
C MET A 132 2.07 -2.95 16.70
N LYS A 133 1.94 -4.29 16.73
CA LYS A 133 0.72 -4.98 17.20
C LYS A 133 0.38 -4.54 18.63
N GLU A 134 1.35 -4.55 19.54
CA GLU A 134 1.17 -4.12 20.92
C GLU A 134 0.74 -2.65 21.04
N ILE A 135 1.38 -1.75 20.30
CA ILE A 135 0.99 -0.32 20.26
C ILE A 135 -0.45 -0.16 19.76
N LEU A 136 -0.83 -0.87 18.70
CA LEU A 136 -2.20 -0.83 18.19
C LEU A 136 -3.21 -1.38 19.21
N GLU A 137 -2.91 -2.49 19.88
CA GLU A 137 -3.78 -3.06 20.92
C GLU A 137 -4.00 -2.05 22.05
N ASN A 138 -2.93 -1.44 22.54
CA ASN A 138 -3.02 -0.43 23.58
C ASN A 138 -3.83 0.79 23.13
N LYS A 139 -3.69 1.23 21.88
CA LYS A 139 -4.45 2.34 21.32
C LYS A 139 -5.93 2.01 21.13
N ILE A 140 -6.25 0.79 20.67
CA ILE A 140 -7.63 0.33 20.52
C ILE A 140 -8.31 0.28 21.89
N LEU A 141 -7.64 -0.28 22.91
CA LEU A 141 -8.17 -0.30 24.28
C LEU A 141 -8.37 1.10 24.86
N GLN A 142 -7.45 2.04 24.57
CA GLN A 142 -7.60 3.45 24.96
C GLN A 142 -8.79 4.14 24.27
N CYS A 143 -9.06 3.81 23.00
CA CYS A 143 -10.13 4.45 22.22
C CYS A 143 -11.52 3.85 22.51
N VAL A 144 -11.61 2.52 22.63
CA VAL A 144 -12.90 1.80 22.77
C VAL A 144 -13.24 1.55 24.25
N GLY A 145 -12.26 1.64 25.15
CA GLY A 145 -12.47 1.44 26.59
C GLY A 145 -13.07 0.06 26.89
N SER A 146 -14.09 0.01 27.75
CA SER A 146 -14.77 -1.22 28.15
C SER A 146 -15.82 -1.72 27.14
N GLN A 147 -15.99 -1.07 25.98
CA GLN A 147 -17.01 -1.44 25.00
C GLN A 147 -16.56 -2.49 23.97
N GLY A 148 -15.25 -2.76 23.89
CA GLY A 148 -14.71 -3.79 23.00
C GLY A 148 -14.30 -5.02 23.78
N SER A 149 -14.85 -6.19 23.43
CA SER A 149 -14.44 -7.49 23.97
C SER A 149 -13.65 -8.31 22.96
N GLU A 150 -13.05 -9.41 23.40
CA GLU A 150 -12.41 -10.40 22.52
C GLU A 150 -13.39 -11.47 22.02
N LEU A 151 -14.70 -11.23 22.12
CA LEU A 151 -15.73 -12.21 21.84
C LEU A 151 -16.21 -12.19 20.39
N LEU A 152 -16.36 -13.38 19.84
CA LEU A 152 -16.95 -13.66 18.53
C LEU A 152 -18.11 -14.62 18.68
N PHE A 153 -19.05 -14.54 17.74
CA PHE A 153 -20.10 -15.53 17.59
C PHE A 153 -20.07 -16.15 16.21
N PHE A 154 -20.21 -17.48 16.15
CA PHE A 154 -20.33 -18.23 14.92
C PHE A 154 -21.76 -18.77 14.82
N PRO A 155 -22.65 -18.11 14.06
CA PRO A 155 -24.03 -18.54 13.90
C PRO A 155 -24.12 -19.95 13.32
N LEU A 156 -24.89 -20.80 13.97
CA LEU A 156 -25.20 -22.16 13.54
C LEU A 156 -26.51 -22.60 14.20
N GLU A 157 -27.58 -22.67 13.42
CA GLU A 157 -28.87 -23.12 13.92
C GLU A 157 -28.80 -24.58 14.41
N GLY A 158 -29.31 -24.83 15.61
CA GLY A 158 -29.26 -26.16 16.23
C GLY A 158 -27.86 -26.61 16.66
N ALA A 159 -26.95 -25.67 16.95
CA ALA A 159 -25.56 -25.98 17.32
C ALA A 159 -25.44 -26.98 18.48
N THR A 160 -26.34 -26.96 19.46
CA THR A 160 -26.37 -27.93 20.58
C THR A 160 -26.52 -29.39 20.16
N LYS A 161 -27.07 -29.65 18.96
CA LYS A 161 -27.19 -30.99 18.38
C LYS A 161 -26.09 -31.32 17.37
N LEU A 162 -25.49 -30.30 16.77
CA LEU A 162 -24.53 -30.43 15.66
C LEU A 162 -23.07 -30.35 16.10
N VAL A 163 -22.80 -29.73 17.25
CA VAL A 163 -21.45 -29.46 17.74
C VAL A 163 -21.23 -30.19 19.06
N SER A 164 -20.46 -31.28 19.02
CA SER A 164 -20.04 -32.03 20.20
C SER A 164 -18.82 -31.43 20.91
N ASP A 165 -17.92 -30.80 20.14
CA ASP A 165 -16.73 -30.11 20.65
C ASP A 165 -16.62 -28.73 19.99
N ALA A 166 -16.92 -27.69 20.77
CA ALA A 166 -16.87 -26.30 20.32
C ALA A 166 -15.46 -25.86 19.89
N MET A 167 -14.42 -26.29 20.61
CA MET A 167 -13.04 -25.92 20.31
C MET A 167 -12.60 -26.57 19.00
N HIS A 168 -12.88 -27.86 18.82
CA HIS A 168 -12.58 -28.55 17.58
C HIS A 168 -13.32 -27.94 16.39
N PHE A 169 -14.62 -27.67 16.55
CA PHE A 169 -15.44 -27.04 15.52
C PHE A 169 -14.87 -25.69 15.06
N ILE A 170 -14.53 -24.80 16.00
CA ILE A 170 -14.01 -23.47 15.65
C ILE A 170 -12.63 -23.55 15.01
N LYS A 171 -11.72 -24.36 15.56
CA LYS A 171 -10.39 -24.55 14.97
C LYS A 171 -10.50 -25.09 13.54
N TYR A 172 -11.41 -26.04 13.30
CA TYR A 172 -11.67 -26.55 11.96
C TYR A 172 -12.21 -25.47 11.02
N ARG A 173 -13.20 -24.68 11.46
CA ARG A 173 -13.78 -23.59 10.66
C ARG A 173 -12.75 -22.53 10.28
N LEU A 174 -11.88 -22.13 11.20
CA LEU A 174 -10.77 -21.21 10.94
C LEU A 174 -9.73 -21.84 10.00
N TRP A 175 -9.45 -23.14 10.11
CA TRP A 175 -8.49 -23.85 9.25
C TRP A 175 -8.86 -23.87 7.77
N GLN A 176 -10.16 -23.84 7.46
CA GLN A 176 -10.67 -23.81 6.08
C GLN A 176 -10.28 -22.53 5.32
N VAL A 177 -9.94 -21.45 6.02
CA VAL A 177 -9.49 -20.20 5.41
C VAL A 177 -7.99 -20.05 5.63
N GLU A 178 -7.22 -20.03 4.54
CA GLU A 178 -5.75 -19.99 4.59
C GLU A 178 -5.21 -18.85 5.45
N ASP A 179 -5.75 -17.64 5.25
CA ASP A 179 -5.38 -16.42 6.00
C ASP A 179 -5.69 -16.49 7.50
N LEU A 180 -6.61 -17.37 7.92
CA LEU A 180 -7.01 -17.54 9.32
C LEU A 180 -6.23 -18.65 10.05
N ARG A 181 -5.44 -19.47 9.34
CA ARG A 181 -4.63 -20.51 9.99
C ARG A 181 -3.71 -19.99 11.10
N PRO A 182 -3.05 -18.82 10.95
CA PRO A 182 -2.20 -18.29 12.02
C PRO A 182 -2.94 -17.91 13.30
N VAL A 183 -4.25 -17.59 13.24
CA VAL A 183 -5.03 -17.15 14.41
C VAL A 183 -5.70 -18.29 15.17
N ILE A 184 -5.61 -19.54 14.69
CA ILE A 184 -6.19 -20.73 15.34
C ILE A 184 -5.67 -20.91 16.76
N ASN A 185 -4.37 -20.66 16.97
CA ASN A 185 -3.74 -20.77 18.29
C ASN A 185 -4.09 -19.59 19.22
N SER A 186 -4.75 -18.56 18.71
CA SER A 186 -5.26 -17.43 19.49
C SER A 186 -6.67 -17.67 20.05
N VAL A 187 -7.32 -18.79 19.73
CA VAL A 187 -8.61 -19.15 20.36
C VAL A 187 -8.36 -19.60 21.80
N GLN A 188 -8.89 -18.87 22.78
CA GLN A 188 -8.74 -19.20 24.21
C GLN A 188 -9.80 -20.20 24.67
N THR A 189 -11.07 -19.89 24.39
CA THR A 189 -12.20 -20.73 24.78
C THR A 189 -13.28 -20.69 23.70
N ALA A 190 -14.08 -21.76 23.64
CA ALA A 190 -15.26 -21.83 22.82
C ALA A 190 -16.36 -22.59 23.58
N TYR A 191 -17.61 -22.17 23.43
CA TYR A 191 -18.76 -22.80 24.05
C TYR A 191 -19.94 -22.87 23.07
N VAL A 192 -20.74 -23.93 23.18
CA VAL A 192 -21.92 -24.11 22.35
C VAL A 192 -23.08 -23.32 22.95
N ALA A 193 -23.73 -22.50 22.13
CA ALA A 193 -24.99 -21.82 22.43
C ALA A 193 -26.14 -22.44 21.61
N GLN A 194 -27.38 -22.04 21.85
CA GLN A 194 -28.54 -22.61 21.13
C GLN A 194 -28.47 -22.39 19.61
N ASN A 195 -28.02 -21.21 19.21
CA ASN A 195 -28.02 -20.70 17.84
C ASN A 195 -26.59 -20.52 17.26
N GLY A 196 -25.57 -21.10 17.89
CA GLY A 196 -24.21 -21.00 17.40
C GLY A 196 -23.15 -21.40 18.40
N VAL A 197 -21.94 -20.92 18.16
CA VAL A 197 -20.77 -21.16 19.02
C VAL A 197 -20.14 -19.82 19.39
N GLY A 198 -20.08 -19.54 20.70
CA GLY A 198 -19.40 -18.37 21.23
C GLY A 198 -17.91 -18.65 21.39
N VAL A 199 -17.07 -17.67 21.07
CA VAL A 199 -15.61 -17.84 21.02
C VAL A 199 -14.93 -16.64 21.67
N LYS A 200 -13.96 -16.91 22.54
CA LYS A 200 -13.07 -15.88 23.08
C LYS A 200 -11.71 -15.96 22.42
N MET A 201 -11.28 -14.86 21.80
CA MET A 201 -9.94 -14.70 21.23
C MET A 201 -8.95 -14.21 22.29
N ARG A 202 -7.66 -14.40 22.03
CA ARG A 202 -6.57 -13.97 22.93
C ARG A 202 -6.50 -12.45 23.06
N THR A 203 -6.71 -11.74 21.97
CA THR A 203 -6.68 -10.28 21.94
C THR A 203 -7.76 -9.73 21.01
N VAL A 204 -8.10 -8.45 21.18
CA VAL A 204 -9.04 -7.74 20.29
C VAL A 204 -8.53 -7.73 18.84
N ILE A 205 -7.21 -7.60 18.61
CA ILE A 205 -6.67 -7.71 17.25
C ILE A 205 -6.88 -9.11 16.66
N ASP A 206 -6.76 -10.17 17.47
CA ASP A 206 -6.99 -11.52 16.98
C ASP A 206 -8.48 -11.73 16.62
N LYS A 207 -9.41 -11.09 17.35
CA LYS A 207 -10.83 -10.96 16.94
C LYS A 207 -10.97 -10.24 15.59
N LEU A 208 -10.39 -9.06 15.45
CA LEU A 208 -10.50 -8.24 14.23
C LEU A 208 -9.93 -8.96 13.00
N LYS A 209 -8.84 -9.73 13.17
CA LYS A 209 -8.30 -10.58 12.10
C LYS A 209 -9.31 -11.62 11.61
N VAL A 210 -10.04 -12.26 12.53
CA VAL A 210 -11.08 -13.23 12.16
C VAL A 210 -12.21 -12.56 11.39
N LEU A 211 -12.67 -11.39 11.83
CA LEU A 211 -13.73 -10.65 11.15
C LEU A 211 -13.30 -10.18 9.75
N GLU A 212 -12.08 -9.65 9.61
CA GLU A 212 -11.60 -9.10 8.35
C GLU A 212 -11.25 -10.21 7.34
N PHE A 213 -10.40 -11.16 7.72
CA PHE A 213 -9.97 -12.22 6.80
C PHE A 213 -11.04 -13.30 6.59
N GLY A 214 -12.00 -13.40 7.52
CA GLY A 214 -13.16 -14.27 7.38
C GLY A 214 -14.28 -13.69 6.53
N LYS A 215 -14.24 -12.38 6.21
CA LYS A 215 -15.31 -11.69 5.48
C LYS A 215 -15.59 -12.35 4.12
N GLY A 216 -16.84 -12.78 3.93
CA GLY A 216 -17.28 -13.46 2.72
C GLY A 216 -16.80 -14.92 2.58
N LYS A 217 -16.02 -15.44 3.53
CA LYS A 217 -15.48 -16.81 3.53
C LYS A 217 -16.07 -17.66 4.65
N ILE A 218 -16.33 -17.07 5.81
CA ILE A 218 -16.98 -17.70 6.97
C ILE A 218 -18.04 -16.78 7.57
N THR A 219 -19.15 -17.37 8.03
CA THR A 219 -20.15 -16.64 8.80
C THR A 219 -19.68 -16.51 10.25
N VAL A 220 -19.28 -15.30 10.62
CA VAL A 220 -18.84 -14.91 11.97
C VAL A 220 -19.33 -13.48 12.23
N VAL A 221 -19.77 -13.20 13.45
CA VAL A 221 -20.23 -11.87 13.84
C VAL A 221 -19.47 -11.40 15.08
N ASP A 222 -19.32 -10.09 15.19
CA ASP A 222 -18.79 -9.45 16.38
C ASP A 222 -19.83 -9.55 17.50
N TYR A 223 -19.47 -10.20 18.62
CA TYR A 223 -20.40 -10.43 19.72
C TYR A 223 -20.82 -9.11 20.38
N ASP A 224 -19.95 -8.10 20.37
CA ASP A 224 -20.24 -6.77 20.92
C ASP A 224 -21.38 -6.08 20.16
N ASN A 225 -21.52 -6.36 18.86
CA ASN A 225 -22.62 -5.85 18.05
C ASN A 225 -23.87 -6.73 18.12
N TYR A 226 -23.74 -8.01 18.45
CA TYR A 226 -24.86 -8.94 18.54
C TYR A 226 -25.77 -8.63 19.73
N MET A 227 -25.19 -8.34 20.91
CA MET A 227 -25.96 -7.99 22.12
C MET A 227 -26.64 -6.62 22.04
N ASN A 228 -26.14 -5.70 21.21
CA ASN A 228 -26.78 -4.41 20.99
C ASN A 228 -28.07 -4.51 20.14
N VAL A 229 -28.29 -5.64 19.45
CA VAL A 229 -29.50 -5.90 18.66
C VAL A 229 -30.56 -6.62 19.50
N GLU A 230 -30.17 -7.53 20.41
CA GLU A 230 -31.11 -8.24 21.29
C GLU A 230 -31.63 -7.36 22.45
N GLY A 231 -30.92 -6.29 22.83
CA GLY A 231 -31.36 -5.35 23.87
C GLY A 231 -32.53 -4.42 23.50
N LEU A 232 -33.07 -4.51 22.28
CA LEU A 232 -34.26 -3.77 21.83
C LEU A 232 -35.53 -4.64 21.76
N GLY A 233 -35.46 -5.89 22.22
CA GLY A 233 -36.51 -6.90 22.03
C GLY A 233 -37.23 -7.42 23.28
N GLU A 234 -37.01 -6.82 24.47
CA GLU A 234 -37.80 -7.16 25.67
C GLU A 234 -38.49 -5.91 26.21
N GLY A 235 -39.68 -5.66 25.70
CA GLY A 235 -40.55 -4.61 26.20
C GLY A 235 -41.73 -4.36 25.29
N GLU A 236 -42.69 -5.28 25.25
CA GLU A 236 -44.11 -4.95 25.14
C GLU A 236 -44.98 -6.15 25.53
N TYR A 237 -46.01 -5.85 26.31
CA TYR A 237 -47.01 -6.74 26.90
C TYR A 237 -47.89 -7.42 25.84
#